data_AF-A0AAD6KYW5-F1
#
_entry.id   AF-A0AAD6KYW5-F1
#
_cell.length_a   1.000
_cell.length_b   1.000
_cell.length_c   1.000
_cell.angle_alpha   90.00
_cell.angle_beta   90.00
_cell.angle_gamma   90.00
#
_symmetry.space_group_name_H-M   'P 1'
#
loop_
_entity.id
_entity.type
_entity.pdbx_description
1 polymer ?
#
loop_
_entity_poly.entity_id
_entity_poly.type
_entity_poly.pdbx_seq_one_letter_code
_entity_poly.pdbx_strand_id
1 'polypeptide(L)'
;MLGRMLDDSRGLLSAEQQRDLLRHCQALNLMWVGPNKLTPMEPAHLEKALGYPFNHTLIADYPLTERMYSLRYSFQTDTLGYHLSVLKSIFPQGITVLSLFSGIGGAEITLHRLGIHLKGVVSVETSETNRRVLKRWWCSTGQTGRLEQIEDIRKLTSSAIERLIEKFGCFDLVICQNSFTQPSNHSQSGSRCRKSTIF
;
A
#
# COMPACT_ATOMS: atom_id res chain seq x y z
N MET A 1 -24.97 6.59 -17.25
CA MET A 1 -24.86 6.41 -18.72
C MET A 1 -24.63 4.94 -19.07
N LEU A 2 -23.63 4.27 -18.51
CA LEU A 2 -23.32 2.84 -18.78
C LEU A 2 -24.43 1.86 -18.38
N GLY A 3 -25.05 2.03 -17.20
CA GLY A 3 -26.17 1.17 -16.77
C GLY A 3 -27.38 1.22 -17.71
N ARG A 4 -27.75 2.43 -18.18
CA ARG A 4 -28.83 2.60 -19.18
C ARG A 4 -28.49 1.96 -20.52
N MET A 5 -27.26 2.13 -21.00
CA MET A 5 -26.78 1.46 -22.23
C MET A 5 -26.92 -0.07 -22.13
N LEU A 6 -26.65 -0.65 -20.95
CA LEU A 6 -26.79 -2.08 -20.72
C LEU A 6 -28.27 -2.51 -20.68
N ASP A 7 -29.11 -1.77 -19.98
CA ASP A 7 -30.55 -2.04 -19.89
C ASP A 7 -31.24 -1.95 -21.27
N ASP A 8 -30.90 -0.93 -22.06
CA ASP A 8 -31.49 -0.68 -23.38
C ASP A 8 -31.05 -1.74 -24.42
N SER A 9 -29.86 -2.35 -24.23
CA SER A 9 -29.30 -3.32 -25.17
C SER A 9 -29.92 -4.72 -25.12
N ARG A 10 -30.66 -5.05 -24.05
CA ARG A 10 -31.16 -6.42 -23.77
C ARG A 10 -30.07 -7.51 -23.90
N GLY A 11 -28.81 -7.16 -23.64
CA GLY A 11 -27.66 -8.05 -23.75
C GLY A 11 -26.98 -8.10 -25.14
N LEU A 12 -27.49 -7.37 -26.13
CA LEU A 12 -26.92 -7.31 -27.48
C LEU A 12 -26.24 -5.96 -27.71
N LEU A 13 -24.97 -5.87 -27.33
CA LEU A 13 -24.13 -4.70 -27.59
C LEU A 13 -23.38 -4.86 -28.91
N SER A 14 -23.29 -3.78 -29.69
CA SER A 14 -22.40 -3.72 -30.86
C SER A 14 -20.93 -3.84 -30.43
N ALA A 15 -20.05 -4.23 -31.36
CA ALA A 15 -18.61 -4.33 -31.07
C ALA A 15 -18.01 -3.00 -30.58
N GLU A 16 -18.54 -1.86 -31.04
CA GLU A 16 -18.13 -0.53 -30.58
C GLU A 16 -18.58 -0.27 -29.14
N GLN A 17 -19.86 -0.55 -28.83
CA GLN A 17 -20.39 -0.40 -27.48
C GLN A 17 -19.68 -1.32 -26.47
N GLN A 18 -19.29 -2.53 -26.87
CA GLN A 18 -18.50 -3.43 -26.03
C GLN A 18 -17.11 -2.86 -25.74
N ARG A 19 -16.41 -2.34 -26.75
CA ARG A 19 -15.10 -1.69 -26.54
C ARG A 19 -15.23 -0.48 -25.62
N ASP A 20 -16.28 0.33 -25.81
CA ASP A 20 -16.51 1.52 -25.00
C ASP A 20 -16.82 1.16 -23.56
N LEU A 21 -17.66 0.15 -23.34
CA LEU A 21 -17.96 -0.39 -22.03
C LEU A 21 -16.68 -0.86 -21.32
N LEU A 22 -15.85 -1.66 -22.00
CA LEU A 22 -14.59 -2.15 -21.44
C LEU A 22 -13.62 -1.02 -21.13
N ARG A 23 -13.49 -0.03 -22.01
CA ARG A 23 -12.67 1.17 -21.77
C ARG A 23 -13.12 1.90 -20.50
N HIS A 24 -14.42 2.11 -20.32
CA HIS A 24 -14.94 2.77 -19.12
C HIS A 24 -14.76 1.90 -17.86
N CYS A 25 -14.97 0.59 -17.95
CA CYS A 25 -14.76 -0.32 -16.83
C CYS A 25 -13.31 -0.29 -16.34
N GLN A 26 -12.35 -0.30 -17.27
CA GLN A 26 -10.92 -0.21 -16.97
C GLN A 26 -10.55 1.17 -16.40
N ALA A 27 -11.04 2.25 -16.99
CA ALA A 27 -10.71 3.60 -16.56
C ALA A 27 -11.23 3.93 -15.15
N LEU A 28 -12.39 3.38 -14.78
CA LEU A 28 -13.09 3.67 -13.52
C LEU A 28 -12.98 2.53 -12.50
N ASN A 29 -12.21 1.48 -12.78
CA ASN A 29 -12.10 0.26 -11.96
C ASN A 29 -13.49 -0.30 -11.56
N LEU A 30 -14.39 -0.43 -12.53
CA LEU A 30 -15.75 -0.91 -12.30
C LEU A 30 -15.79 -2.43 -12.25
N MET A 31 -16.62 -2.93 -11.34
CA MET A 31 -16.91 -4.34 -11.14
C MET A 31 -18.39 -4.61 -11.39
N TRP A 32 -18.68 -5.78 -11.96
CA TRP A 32 -20.04 -6.28 -12.10
C TRP A 32 -20.56 -6.79 -10.76
N VAL A 33 -21.68 -6.25 -10.30
CA VAL A 33 -22.32 -6.65 -9.03
C VAL A 33 -23.74 -7.18 -9.19
N GLY A 34 -24.20 -7.26 -10.44
CA GLY A 34 -25.48 -7.85 -10.79
C GLY A 34 -25.81 -7.64 -12.27
N PRO A 35 -26.96 -8.14 -12.74
CA PRO A 35 -27.42 -7.91 -14.10
C PRO A 35 -27.47 -6.41 -14.41
N ASN A 36 -26.72 -6.00 -15.44
CA ASN A 36 -26.59 -4.60 -15.90
C ASN A 36 -26.10 -3.61 -14.83
N LYS A 37 -25.52 -4.09 -13.72
CA LYS A 37 -25.05 -3.26 -12.60
C LYS A 37 -23.54 -3.27 -12.49
N LEU A 38 -22.97 -2.10 -12.69
CA LEU A 38 -21.56 -1.79 -12.50
C LEU A 38 -21.39 -0.84 -11.33
N THR A 39 -20.42 -1.10 -10.47
CA THR A 39 -20.05 -0.21 -9.36
C THR A 39 -18.52 -0.05 -9.29
N PRO A 40 -17.99 1.09 -8.83
CA PRO A 40 -16.58 1.21 -8.53
C PRO A 40 -16.13 0.16 -7.50
N MET A 41 -14.87 -0.27 -7.61
CA MET A 41 -14.26 -1.13 -6.61
C MET A 41 -14.16 -0.43 -5.25
N GLU A 42 -14.85 -0.98 -4.26
CA GLU A 42 -14.74 -0.51 -2.86
C GLU A 42 -13.35 -0.83 -2.27
N PRO A 43 -12.82 0.01 -1.35
CA PRO A 43 -11.52 -0.22 -0.72
C PRO A 43 -11.38 -1.59 -0.06
N ALA A 44 -12.44 -2.10 0.57
CA ALA A 44 -12.40 -3.40 1.25
C ALA A 44 -12.19 -4.58 0.28
N HIS A 45 -12.69 -4.47 -0.96
CA HIS A 45 -12.43 -5.47 -2.00
C HIS A 45 -10.97 -5.44 -2.44
N LEU A 46 -10.39 -4.24 -2.55
CA LEU A 46 -8.99 -4.06 -2.93
C LEU A 46 -8.03 -4.51 -1.83
N GLU A 47 -8.32 -4.21 -0.56
CA GLU A 47 -7.61 -4.76 0.60
C GLU A 47 -7.53 -6.29 0.52
N LYS A 48 -8.67 -6.95 0.29
CA LYS A 48 -8.74 -8.40 0.14
C LYS A 48 -7.91 -8.91 -1.04
N ALA A 49 -8.01 -8.27 -2.21
CA ALA A 49 -7.24 -8.67 -3.40
C ALA A 49 -5.72 -8.53 -3.21
N LEU A 50 -5.30 -7.53 -2.42
CA LEU A 50 -3.89 -7.30 -2.09
C LEU A 50 -3.41 -8.11 -0.88
N GLY A 51 -4.29 -8.86 -0.23
CA GLY A 51 -4.00 -9.72 0.92
C GLY A 51 -3.83 -8.97 2.25
N TYR A 52 -4.38 -7.76 2.36
CA TYR A 52 -4.46 -7.01 3.62
C TYR A 52 -5.60 -7.52 4.51
N PRO A 53 -5.52 -7.30 5.83
CA PRO A 53 -6.65 -7.54 6.73
C PRO A 53 -7.91 -6.78 6.28
N PHE A 54 -9.08 -7.34 6.61
CA PHE A 54 -10.35 -6.66 6.33
C PHE A 54 -10.41 -5.33 7.10
N ASN A 55 -10.82 -4.26 6.43
CA ASN A 55 -10.87 -2.91 6.98
C ASN A 55 -9.51 -2.36 7.46
N HIS A 56 -8.41 -2.87 6.91
CA HIS A 56 -7.05 -2.47 7.27
C HIS A 56 -6.80 -0.97 7.14
N THR A 57 -7.41 -0.32 6.15
CA THR A 57 -7.29 1.13 5.93
C THR A 57 -8.53 1.91 6.39
N LEU A 58 -9.48 1.27 7.09
CA LEU A 58 -10.65 1.96 7.64
C LEU A 58 -10.29 2.68 8.95
N ILE A 59 -9.68 3.85 8.87
CA ILE A 59 -9.42 4.73 10.02
C ILE A 59 -10.16 6.06 9.87
N ALA A 60 -10.38 6.76 10.98
CA ALA A 60 -10.98 8.10 10.97
C ALA A 60 -10.12 9.07 10.14
N ASP A 61 -10.80 9.99 9.46
CA ASP A 61 -10.21 11.05 8.64
C ASP A 61 -9.25 10.54 7.56
N TYR A 62 -9.63 9.45 6.89
CA TYR A 62 -8.91 8.93 5.72
C TYR A 62 -9.73 9.14 4.44
N PRO A 63 -9.47 10.20 3.66
CA PRO A 63 -10.21 10.49 2.45
C PRO A 63 -10.22 9.31 1.48
N LEU A 64 -11.37 9.01 0.88
CA LEU A 64 -11.52 7.86 -0.03
C LEU A 64 -10.47 7.87 -1.16
N THR A 65 -10.19 9.04 -1.74
CA THR A 65 -9.18 9.19 -2.79
C THR A 65 -7.78 8.81 -2.32
N GLU A 66 -7.35 9.27 -1.14
CA GLU A 66 -6.04 8.95 -0.57
C GLU A 66 -5.95 7.49 -0.13
N ARG A 67 -7.05 6.93 0.37
CA ARG A 67 -7.18 5.52 0.76
C ARG A 67 -7.02 4.61 -0.46
N MET A 68 -7.76 4.89 -1.53
CA MET A 68 -7.65 4.16 -2.80
C MET A 68 -6.25 4.31 -3.41
N TYR A 69 -5.67 5.50 -3.31
CA TYR A 69 -4.31 5.75 -3.77
C TYR A 69 -3.29 4.90 -3.01
N SER A 70 -3.36 4.88 -1.67
CA SER A 70 -2.41 4.11 -0.86
C SER A 70 -2.52 2.61 -1.09
N LEU A 71 -3.75 2.09 -1.26
CA LEU A 71 -3.96 0.68 -1.64
C LEU A 71 -3.37 0.38 -3.02
N ARG A 72 -3.58 1.24 -4.02
CA ARG A 72 -3.08 1.05 -5.40
C ARG A 72 -1.56 0.91 -5.48
N TYR A 73 -0.82 1.63 -4.64
CA TYR A 73 0.66 1.62 -4.64
C TYR A 73 1.26 0.72 -3.56
N SER A 74 0.41 0.00 -2.82
CA SER A 74 0.85 -0.91 -1.77
C SER A 74 1.29 -2.27 -2.34
N PHE A 75 2.13 -2.99 -1.59
CA PHE A 75 2.50 -4.36 -1.97
C PHE A 75 1.28 -5.29 -2.04
N GLN A 76 1.26 -6.16 -3.04
CA GLN A 76 0.48 -7.39 -2.99
C GLN A 76 1.21 -8.36 -2.04
N THR A 77 0.59 -8.64 -0.89
CA THR A 77 1.25 -9.29 0.25
C THR A 77 1.57 -10.77 0.02
N ASP A 78 0.81 -11.48 -0.83
CA ASP A 78 1.08 -12.89 -1.16
C ASP A 78 2.29 -13.03 -2.09
N THR A 79 2.41 -12.17 -3.10
CA THR A 79 3.56 -12.05 -4.00
C THR A 79 4.81 -11.67 -3.22
N LEU A 80 4.72 -10.66 -2.36
CA LEU A 80 5.84 -10.31 -1.49
C LEU A 80 6.18 -11.46 -0.53
N GLY A 81 5.16 -12.15 -0.01
CA GLY A 81 5.31 -13.29 0.88
C GLY A 81 6.06 -14.45 0.25
N TYR A 82 5.82 -14.73 -1.03
CA TYR A 82 6.59 -15.72 -1.79
C TYR A 82 8.09 -15.41 -1.77
N HIS A 83 8.47 -14.16 -2.04
CA HIS A 83 9.88 -13.74 -2.05
C HIS A 83 10.51 -13.72 -0.65
N LEU A 84 9.76 -13.29 0.36
CA LEU A 84 10.28 -13.19 1.74
C LEU A 84 10.19 -14.51 2.53
N SER A 85 9.53 -15.53 1.99
CA SER A 85 9.31 -16.82 2.67
C SER A 85 10.61 -17.49 3.13
N VAL A 86 11.69 -17.33 2.34
CA VAL A 86 13.02 -17.88 2.64
C VAL A 86 13.62 -17.34 3.95
N LEU A 87 13.19 -16.15 4.38
CA LEU A 87 13.69 -15.53 5.62
C LEU A 87 13.21 -16.28 6.87
N LYS A 88 12.12 -17.04 6.77
CA LYS A 88 11.55 -17.76 7.92
C LYS A 88 12.51 -18.77 8.53
N SER A 89 13.22 -19.53 7.68
CA SER A 89 14.22 -20.50 8.15
C SER A 89 15.54 -19.85 8.51
N ILE A 90 15.89 -18.72 7.89
CA ILE A 90 17.14 -17.99 8.16
C ILE A 90 17.08 -17.26 9.51
N PHE A 91 15.90 -16.74 9.88
CA PHE A 91 15.69 -15.95 11.08
C PHE A 91 14.62 -16.56 12.00
N PRO A 92 14.89 -17.73 12.61
CA PRO A 92 13.89 -18.42 13.46
C PRO A 92 13.50 -17.63 14.71
N GLN A 93 14.37 -16.72 15.17
CA GLN A 93 14.11 -15.84 16.32
C GLN A 93 13.47 -14.49 15.91
N GLY A 94 13.13 -14.33 14.63
CA GLY A 94 12.59 -13.08 14.10
C GLY A 94 13.65 -12.11 13.59
N ILE A 95 13.18 -11.00 13.03
CA ILE A 95 13.97 -10.02 12.28
C ILE A 95 13.78 -8.59 12.77
N THR A 96 14.81 -7.78 12.56
CA THR A 96 14.74 -6.32 12.66
C THR A 96 14.68 -5.72 11.25
N VAL A 97 13.71 -4.84 10.98
CA VAL A 97 13.40 -4.33 9.64
C VAL A 97 13.54 -2.82 9.57
N LEU A 98 14.19 -2.32 8.50
CA LEU A 98 14.11 -0.94 8.06
C LEU A 98 13.21 -0.88 6.82
N SER A 99 12.03 -0.29 6.96
CA SER A 99 10.98 -0.24 5.94
C SER A 99 10.86 1.18 5.38
N LEU A 100 11.38 1.40 4.19
CA LEU A 100 11.40 2.70 3.52
C LEU A 100 10.14 2.88 2.66
N PHE A 101 9.49 4.03 2.79
CA PHE A 101 8.19 4.32 2.18
C PHE A 101 7.15 3.25 2.51
N SER A 102 7.09 2.88 3.79
CA SER A 102 6.32 1.73 4.29
C SER A 102 4.82 1.76 3.93
N GLY A 103 4.27 2.93 3.57
CA GLY A 103 2.88 3.09 3.21
C GLY A 103 1.97 2.57 4.31
N ILE A 104 1.03 1.69 3.94
CA ILE A 104 0.08 1.09 4.86
C ILE A 104 0.62 -0.18 5.56
N GLY A 105 1.91 -0.47 5.49
CA GLY A 105 2.52 -1.57 6.24
C GLY A 105 2.54 -2.93 5.54
N GLY A 106 2.59 -2.94 4.20
CA GLY A 106 2.50 -4.18 3.42
C GLY A 106 3.61 -5.19 3.72
N ALA A 107 4.83 -4.72 3.96
CA ALA A 107 5.98 -5.56 4.28
C ALA A 107 5.82 -6.22 5.67
N GLU A 108 5.43 -5.43 6.66
CA GLU A 108 5.23 -5.85 8.05
C GLU A 108 4.10 -6.88 8.15
N ILE A 109 2.99 -6.63 7.45
CA ILE A 109 1.87 -7.59 7.33
C ILE A 109 2.34 -8.88 6.68
N THR A 110 3.11 -8.80 5.59
CA THR A 110 3.62 -9.97 4.88
C THR A 110 4.50 -10.84 5.79
N LEU A 111 5.47 -10.22 6.47
CA LEU A 111 6.36 -10.91 7.39
C LEU A 111 5.61 -11.55 8.56
N HIS A 112 4.62 -10.83 9.11
CA HIS A 112 3.73 -11.36 10.15
C HIS A 112 2.92 -12.56 9.64
N ARG A 113 2.34 -12.49 8.43
CA ARG A 113 1.59 -13.59 7.80
C ARG A 113 2.46 -14.82 7.54
N LEU A 114 3.76 -14.63 7.27
CA LEU A 114 4.72 -15.73 7.16
C LEU A 114 5.06 -16.38 8.52
N GLY A 115 4.67 -15.76 9.64
CA GLY A 115 5.01 -16.18 10.99
C GLY A 115 6.43 -15.81 11.38
N ILE A 116 7.02 -14.79 10.74
CA ILE A 116 8.32 -14.25 11.11
C ILE A 116 8.10 -13.20 12.20
N HIS A 117 8.70 -13.41 13.36
CA HIS A 117 8.57 -12.47 14.46
C HIS A 117 9.27 -11.14 14.12
N LEU A 118 8.57 -10.02 14.32
CA LEU A 118 9.11 -8.67 14.12
C LEU A 118 9.72 -8.17 15.44
N LYS A 119 11.02 -8.37 15.64
CA LYS A 119 11.74 -7.93 16.85
C LYS A 119 11.76 -6.39 16.95
N GLY A 120 11.99 -5.74 15.81
CA GLY A 120 12.02 -4.30 15.69
C GLY A 120 11.71 -3.86 14.27
N VAL A 121 10.92 -2.80 14.12
CA VAL A 121 10.61 -2.19 12.82
C VAL A 121 10.83 -0.70 12.92
N VAL A 122 11.65 -0.18 12.03
CA VAL A 122 11.77 1.26 11.76
C VAL A 122 11.09 1.52 10.43
N SER A 123 9.95 2.19 10.45
CA SER A 123 9.17 2.52 9.25
C SER A 123 9.34 3.98 8.88
N VAL A 124 9.69 4.29 7.63
CA VAL A 124 9.77 5.65 7.10
C VAL A 124 8.56 5.88 6.19
N GLU A 125 7.70 6.85 6.52
CA GLU A 125 6.47 7.14 5.75
C GLU A 125 6.00 8.57 5.99
N THR A 126 5.73 9.30 4.91
CA THR A 126 5.36 10.74 4.95
C THR A 126 3.89 10.99 5.28
N SER A 127 2.97 10.13 4.83
CA SER A 127 1.56 10.28 5.19
C SER A 127 1.34 9.90 6.65
N GLU A 128 0.87 10.85 7.45
CA GLU A 128 0.49 10.59 8.84
C GLU A 128 -0.62 9.53 8.93
N THR A 129 -1.59 9.61 8.03
CA THR A 129 -2.70 8.65 7.95
C THR A 129 -2.19 7.23 7.70
N ASN A 130 -1.21 7.05 6.80
CA ASN A 130 -0.55 5.76 6.58
C ASN A 130 0.22 5.26 7.81
N ARG A 131 0.95 6.16 8.49
CA ARG A 131 1.61 5.85 9.77
C ARG A 131 0.59 5.38 10.82
N ARG A 132 -0.57 6.04 10.93
CA ARG A 132 -1.67 5.63 11.83
C ARG A 132 -2.24 4.26 11.45
N VAL A 133 -2.38 3.94 10.17
CA VAL A 133 -2.80 2.60 9.70
C VAL A 133 -1.85 1.52 10.20
N LEU A 134 -0.54 1.66 9.93
CA LEU A 134 0.47 0.69 10.37
C LEU A 134 0.50 0.58 11.90
N LYS A 135 0.48 1.72 12.61
CA LYS A 135 0.49 1.75 14.08
C LYS A 135 -0.74 1.04 14.67
N ARG A 136 -1.92 1.27 14.10
CA ARG A 136 -3.14 0.58 14.53
C ARG A 136 -3.02 -0.93 14.33
N TRP A 137 -2.57 -1.35 13.16
CA TRP A 137 -2.35 -2.77 12.86
C TRP A 137 -1.34 -3.42 13.81
N TRP A 138 -0.24 -2.70 14.10
CA TRP A 138 0.80 -3.14 15.04
C TRP A 138 0.22 -3.43 16.41
N CYS A 139 -0.57 -2.50 16.95
CA CYS A 139 -1.22 -2.68 18.24
C CYS A 139 -2.30 -3.77 18.20
N SER A 140 -3.12 -3.83 17.15
CA SER A 140 -4.23 -4.79 17.07
C SER A 140 -3.78 -6.24 16.90
N THR A 141 -2.59 -6.47 16.33
CA THR A 141 -2.02 -7.81 16.17
C THR A 141 -1.18 -8.26 17.37
N GLY A 142 -1.07 -7.43 18.42
CA GLY A 142 -0.34 -7.77 19.64
C GLY A 142 1.16 -7.98 19.42
N GLN A 143 1.76 -7.27 18.46
CA GLN A 143 3.20 -7.36 18.22
C GLN A 143 3.98 -7.05 19.50
N THR A 144 4.91 -7.93 19.86
CA THR A 144 5.72 -7.79 21.08
C THR A 144 7.04 -7.06 20.85
N GLY A 145 7.44 -6.87 19.59
CA GLY A 145 8.61 -6.08 19.23
C GLY A 145 8.39 -4.58 19.31
N ARG A 146 9.39 -3.82 18.85
CA ARG A 146 9.38 -2.35 18.90
C ARG A 146 9.08 -1.75 17.52
N LEU A 147 8.12 -0.82 17.45
CA LEU A 147 7.86 0.00 16.25
C LEU A 147 8.34 1.43 16.47
N GLU A 148 9.17 1.93 15.55
CA GLU A 148 9.56 3.34 15.47
C GLU A 148 9.20 3.90 14.09
N GLN A 149 8.46 5.02 14.07
CA GLN A 149 7.99 5.62 12.84
C GLN A 149 8.72 6.95 12.59
N ILE A 150 9.34 7.06 11.42
CA ILE A 150 10.02 8.25 10.95
C ILE A 150 9.16 8.86 9.83
N GLU A 151 8.87 10.14 9.95
CA GLU A 151 7.98 10.83 9.01
C GLU A 151 8.61 11.03 7.62
N ASP A 152 9.92 11.18 7.53
CA ASP A 152 10.54 11.59 6.28
C ASP A 152 11.89 10.94 6.10
N ILE A 153 12.18 10.48 4.89
CA ILE A 153 13.48 9.90 4.53
C ILE A 153 14.64 10.88 4.76
N ARG A 154 14.39 12.19 4.65
CA ARG A 154 15.37 13.24 4.95
C ARG A 154 15.78 13.27 6.42
N LYS A 155 14.96 12.72 7.33
CA LYS A 155 15.29 12.57 8.75
C LYS A 155 16.19 11.34 9.02
N LEU A 156 16.37 10.46 8.03
CA LEU A 156 17.23 9.29 8.11
C LEU A 156 18.68 9.65 7.71
N THR A 157 19.30 10.55 8.48
CA THR A 157 20.72 10.93 8.32
C THR A 157 21.64 9.79 8.77
N SER A 158 22.93 9.84 8.43
CA SER A 158 23.92 8.84 8.91
C SER A 158 23.92 8.71 10.43
N SER A 159 23.88 9.83 11.14
CA SER A 159 23.79 9.86 12.61
C SER A 159 22.46 9.30 13.15
N ALA A 160 21.36 9.45 12.42
CA ALA A 160 20.10 8.83 12.78
C ALA A 160 20.17 7.30 12.59
N ILE A 161 20.79 6.83 11.51
CA ILE A 161 21.01 5.40 11.25
C ILE A 161 21.89 4.78 12.34
N GLU A 162 22.99 5.43 12.71
CA GLU A 162 23.87 4.97 13.81
C GLU A 162 23.09 4.82 15.12
N ARG A 163 22.31 5.83 15.51
CA ARG A 163 21.45 5.76 16.71
C ARG A 163 20.39 4.65 16.62
N LEU A 164 19.82 4.41 15.44
CA LEU A 164 18.88 3.32 15.24
C LEU A 164 19.58 1.96 15.38
N ILE A 165 20.80 1.83 14.88
CA ILE A 165 21.62 0.62 15.02
C ILE A 165 21.98 0.39 16.49
N GLU A 166 22.35 1.44 17.24
CA GLU A 166 22.57 1.34 18.69
C GLU A 166 21.30 0.88 19.43
N LYS A 167 20.12 1.34 19.00
CA LYS A 167 18.84 1.08 19.65
C LYS A 167 18.22 -0.28 19.30
N PHE A 168 18.40 -0.75 18.08
CA PHE A 168 17.75 -1.95 17.53
C PHE A 168 18.74 -3.08 17.20
N GLY A 169 20.05 -2.84 17.31
CA GLY A 169 21.08 -3.73 16.79
C GLY A 169 21.22 -3.56 15.28
N CYS A 170 21.46 -4.65 14.56
CA CYS A 170 21.49 -4.60 13.09
C CYS A 170 20.08 -4.65 12.48
N PHE A 171 19.96 -4.19 11.23
CA PHE A 171 18.80 -4.47 10.40
C PHE A 171 19.05 -5.72 9.56
N ASP A 172 18.22 -6.73 9.75
CA ASP A 172 18.27 -8.01 9.03
C ASP A 172 17.67 -7.88 7.62
N LEU A 173 16.73 -6.94 7.45
CA LEU A 173 16.07 -6.64 6.20
C LEU A 173 15.91 -5.13 6.02
N VAL A 174 16.34 -4.63 4.86
CA VAL A 174 15.97 -3.29 4.37
C VAL A 174 15.03 -3.49 3.19
N ILE A 175 13.82 -2.97 3.29
CA ILE A 175 12.80 -3.08 2.26
C ILE A 175 12.30 -1.70 1.87
N CYS A 176 12.02 -1.51 0.58
CA CYS A 176 11.60 -0.23 0.03
C CYS A 176 10.36 -0.46 -0.83
N GLN A 177 9.28 0.26 -0.55
CA GLN A 177 8.15 0.37 -1.47
C GLN A 177 8.40 1.56 -2.40
N ASN A 178 7.91 1.49 -3.64
CA ASN A 178 8.06 2.60 -4.56
C ASN A 178 7.37 3.87 -4.02
N SER A 179 8.14 4.93 -3.81
CA SER A 179 7.65 6.23 -3.36
C SER A 179 7.08 7.02 -4.54
N PHE A 180 5.79 6.91 -4.84
CA PHE A 180 5.18 7.85 -5.77
C PHE A 180 4.69 9.08 -5.01
N THR A 181 5.51 10.14 -4.98
CA THR A 181 5.09 11.47 -4.56
C THR A 181 4.13 12.04 -5.61
N GLN A 182 2.90 12.38 -5.20
CA GLN A 182 2.00 13.18 -6.04
C GLN A 182 2.73 14.46 -6.49
N PRO A 183 2.69 14.84 -7.79
CA PRO A 183 3.12 16.17 -8.19
C PRO A 183 2.20 17.18 -7.49
N SER A 184 2.79 18.03 -6.64
CA SER A 184 2.07 19.11 -5.97
C SER A 184 1.40 20.02 -7.00
N ASN A 185 0.07 20.18 -6.91
CA ASN A 185 -0.71 21.14 -7.70
C ASN A 185 -0.41 22.59 -7.27
N HIS A 186 0.80 23.08 -7.56
CA HIS A 186 1.06 24.52 -7.63
C HIS A 186 1.37 24.90 -9.08
N SER A 187 0.57 25.85 -9.55
CA SER A 187 0.38 26.31 -10.92
C SER A 187 1.63 26.87 -11.62
N GLN A 188 1.73 26.50 -12.91
CA GLN A 188 2.22 27.26 -14.07
C GLN A 188 3.68 27.79 -14.05
N SER A 189 4.58 27.07 -14.71
CA SER A 189 5.30 27.52 -15.91
C SER A 189 6.45 26.57 -16.24
N GLY A 190 6.64 26.30 -17.54
CA GLY A 190 7.92 25.81 -18.08
C GLY A 190 8.23 24.33 -17.83
N SER A 191 8.02 23.53 -18.88
CA SER A 191 8.55 22.18 -19.05
C SER A 191 9.98 21.99 -18.52
N ARG A 192 10.11 21.28 -17.40
CA ARG A 192 11.31 20.53 -17.04
C ARG A 192 10.87 19.34 -16.20
N CYS A 193 11.05 18.13 -16.74
CA CYS A 193 11.04 16.89 -15.94
C CYS A 193 11.91 17.11 -14.71
N ARG A 194 11.29 17.33 -13.55
CA ARG A 194 11.98 17.22 -12.28
C ARG A 194 12.19 15.73 -12.07
N LYS A 195 13.46 15.32 -12.18
CA LYS A 195 13.92 13.98 -11.83
C LYS A 195 13.33 13.62 -10.46
N SER A 196 12.67 12.46 -10.37
CA SER A 196 12.43 11.83 -9.07
C SER A 196 13.82 11.57 -8.46
N THR A 197 14.15 12.26 -7.37
CA THR A 197 15.46 12.12 -6.69
C THR A 197 15.46 10.93 -5.73
N ILE A 198 14.46 10.05 -5.82
CA ILE A 198 14.37 8.84 -5.00
C ILE A 198 14.30 7.67 -6.00
N PHE A 199 15.50 7.16 -6.27
CA PHE A 199 15.91 6.15 -7.25
C PHE A 199 15.76 6.52 -8.73
#